data_AF-A0A3L7WBJ2-F1
#
_entry.id   AF-A0A3L7WBJ2-F1
#
_cell.length_a   1.000
_cell.length_b   1.000
_cell.length_c   1.000
_cell.angle_alpha   90.00
_cell.angle_beta   90.00
_cell.angle_gamma   90.00
#
_symmetry.space_group_name_H-M   'P 1'
#
loop_
_entity.id
_entity.type
_entity.pdbx_description
1 polymer ?
#
loop_
_entity_poly.entity_id
_entity_poly.type
_entity_poly.pdbx_seq_one_letter_code
_entity_poly.pdbx_strand_id
1 'polypeptide(L)'
;MANEALGQVARRASIAVLIVAMIVVGLNVLGIGAIRVGVLGRLQGLEAAYADDSSVFAGGLIHAGLYRSDASLAPQPVLASSAAESSNGGQTWKVQLRRGLTFHDGSALTADDVIFTYELAKSNRCPLLAEICDLVRTNLDSVESTGEFSVTFNLQETWSPWATRGMTIPILPKAALEASLARLQRQLANADRSEVSLAR
;
A
#
# COMPACT_ATOMS: atom_id res chain seq x y z
N MET A 1 -47.40 45.35 44.54
CA MET A 1 -46.17 45.71 45.30
C MET A 1 -45.31 44.46 45.40
N ALA A 2 -44.64 44.13 44.29
CA ALA A 2 -43.21 44.38 44.07
C ALA A 2 -42.25 43.30 44.63
N ASN A 3 -42.74 42.11 45.02
CA ASN A 3 -41.84 41.05 45.51
C ASN A 3 -42.08 39.61 44.97
N GLU A 4 -42.89 39.41 43.92
CA GLU A 4 -43.08 38.09 43.28
C GLU A 4 -42.59 38.00 41.82
N ALA A 5 -42.26 39.14 41.19
CA ALA A 5 -41.77 39.16 39.81
C ALA A 5 -40.24 38.97 39.66
N LEU A 6 -39.48 39.03 40.76
CA LEU A 6 -38.01 38.90 40.76
C LEU A 6 -37.51 37.43 40.84
N GLY A 7 -38.39 36.48 41.19
CA GLY A 7 -38.01 35.07 41.37
C GLY A 7 -37.97 34.22 40.09
N GLN A 8 -38.62 34.66 39.00
CA GLN A 8 -38.69 33.87 37.75
C GLN A 8 -37.67 34.30 36.68
N VAL A 9 -37.11 35.50 36.76
CA VAL A 9 -36.07 35.96 35.83
C VAL A 9 -34.69 35.40 36.20
N ALA A 10 -34.41 35.21 37.50
CA ALA A 10 -33.14 34.66 37.99
C ALA A 10 -32.94 33.16 37.68
N ARG A 11 -34.01 32.40 37.40
CA ARG A 11 -33.93 30.95 37.14
C ARG A 11 -33.75 30.59 35.65
N ARG A 12 -33.87 31.56 34.74
CA ARG A 12 -33.62 31.37 33.29
C ARG A 12 -32.24 31.84 32.83
N ALA A 13 -31.50 32.57 33.66
CA ALA A 13 -30.17 33.09 33.32
C ALA A 13 -29.01 32.10 33.59
N SER A 14 -29.21 31.05 34.41
CA SER A 14 -28.12 30.18 34.87
C SER A 14 -27.81 28.97 33.99
N ILE A 15 -28.54 28.74 32.89
CA ILE A 15 -28.25 27.62 31.96
C ILE A 15 -27.55 28.10 30.68
N ALA A 16 -27.68 29.38 30.30
CA ALA A 16 -27.06 29.90 29.08
C ALA A 16 -25.57 30.27 29.24
N VAL A 17 -25.09 30.53 30.46
CA VAL A 17 -23.69 30.93 30.70
C VAL A 17 -22.75 29.72 30.84
N LEU A 18 -23.27 28.53 31.08
CA LEU A 18 -22.47 27.30 31.21
C LEU A 18 -22.24 26.58 29.86
N ILE A 19 -22.99 26.89 28.80
CA ILE A 19 -22.80 26.30 27.47
C ILE A 19 -21.74 27.06 26.65
N VAL A 20 -21.51 28.35 26.94
CA VAL A 20 -20.43 29.12 26.28
C VAL A 20 -19.05 28.81 26.88
N ALA A 21 -19.00 28.27 28.10
CA ALA A 21 -17.75 27.82 28.73
C ALA A 21 -17.31 26.40 28.31
N MET A 22 -18.12 25.65 27.57
CA MET A 22 -17.79 24.31 27.04
C MET A 22 -17.43 24.30 25.54
N ILE A 23 -17.29 25.46 24.90
CA ILE A 23 -16.76 25.57 23.52
C ILE A 23 -15.26 25.94 23.50
N VAL A 24 -14.67 26.29 24.65
CA VAL A 24 -13.21 26.22 24.80
C VAL A 24 -12.84 24.80 25.24
N VAL A 25 -13.28 23.83 24.43
CA VAL A 25 -12.51 22.61 24.21
C VAL A 25 -11.20 23.10 23.59
N GLY A 26 -10.29 23.48 24.47
CA GLY A 26 -8.87 23.62 24.17
C GLY A 26 -8.29 22.23 23.91
N LEU A 27 -8.87 21.50 22.95
CA LEU A 27 -8.08 20.59 22.14
C LEU A 27 -7.18 21.54 21.35
N ASN A 28 -6.03 21.86 21.93
CA ASN A 28 -4.91 22.38 21.18
C ASN A 28 -4.49 21.27 20.22
N VAL A 29 -5.22 21.12 19.10
CA VAL A 29 -4.66 20.54 17.87
C VAL A 29 -3.83 21.66 17.24
N LEU A 30 -2.79 22.07 17.94
CA LEU A 30 -1.69 22.84 17.38
C LEU A 30 -0.62 21.83 16.99
N GLY A 31 -0.85 21.24 15.81
CA GLY A 31 0.02 20.27 15.15
C GLY A 31 -0.44 20.07 13.71
N ILE A 32 -0.60 21.16 12.97
CA ILE A 32 -0.96 21.14 11.55
C ILE A 32 0.19 20.46 10.79
N GLY A 33 -0.07 19.28 10.22
CA GLY A 33 0.76 18.64 9.19
C GLY A 33 1.61 17.43 9.60
N ALA A 34 1.55 16.93 10.83
CA ALA A 34 2.36 15.77 11.22
C ALA A 34 1.60 14.75 12.07
N ILE A 35 1.52 13.51 11.58
CA ILE A 35 1.10 12.36 12.38
C ILE A 35 2.36 11.67 12.89
N ARG A 36 2.47 11.49 14.21
CA ARG A 36 3.56 10.75 14.85
C ARG A 36 3.06 9.39 15.30
N VAL A 37 3.66 8.33 14.76
CA VAL A 37 3.34 6.93 15.10
C VAL A 37 4.60 6.28 15.65
N GLY A 38 4.49 5.63 16.81
CA GLY A 38 5.55 4.78 17.34
C GLY A 38 5.53 3.42 16.65
N VAL A 39 6.66 2.96 16.14
CA VAL A 39 6.83 1.63 15.55
C VAL A 39 7.67 0.74 16.47
N LEU A 40 7.38 -0.57 16.47
CA LEU A 40 8.05 -1.55 17.32
C LEU A 40 9.37 -1.97 16.67
N GLY A 41 10.42 -1.18 16.91
CA GLY A 41 11.77 -1.47 16.45
C GLY A 41 12.28 -0.46 15.43
N ARG A 42 13.52 -0.67 14.99
CA ARG A 42 14.16 0.18 13.99
C ARG A 42 13.83 -0.35 12.60
N LEU A 43 13.42 0.54 11.70
CA LEU A 43 13.28 0.24 10.28
C LEU A 43 14.62 -0.29 9.75
N GLN A 44 14.60 -1.45 9.10
CA GLN A 44 15.76 -1.96 8.37
C GLN A 44 15.87 -1.33 6.98
N GLY A 45 14.73 -0.99 6.38
CA GLY A 45 14.66 -0.46 5.03
C GLY A 45 13.30 0.12 4.67
N LEU A 46 13.23 0.70 3.47
CA LEU A 46 12.00 1.25 2.88
C LEU A 46 11.71 0.60 1.52
N GLU A 47 12.41 -0.46 1.18
CA GLU A 47 12.18 -1.25 -0.02
C GLU A 47 10.84 -2.00 0.07
N ALA A 48 10.18 -2.16 -1.09
CA ALA A 48 9.00 -3.01 -1.23
C ALA A 48 9.26 -4.49 -0.92
N ALA A 49 10.53 -4.87 -0.72
CA ALA A 49 10.93 -6.20 -0.32
C ALA A 49 10.67 -6.52 1.16
N TYR A 50 10.29 -5.53 1.97
CA TYR A 50 9.80 -5.67 3.35
C TYR A 50 10.57 -6.64 4.25
N ALA A 51 11.72 -6.25 4.81
CA ALA A 51 12.54 -7.17 5.62
C ALA A 51 12.03 -7.47 7.05
N ASP A 52 11.14 -6.65 7.61
CA ASP A 52 10.64 -6.75 9.00
C ASP A 52 9.28 -6.04 9.19
N ASP A 53 8.59 -6.31 10.30
CA ASP A 53 7.27 -5.76 10.62
C ASP A 53 7.20 -4.22 10.63
N SER A 54 8.23 -3.54 11.16
CA SER A 54 8.24 -2.08 11.17
C SER A 54 8.42 -1.53 9.75
N SER A 55 9.25 -2.19 8.94
CA SER A 55 9.43 -1.86 7.52
C SER A 55 8.17 -2.15 6.70
N VAL A 56 7.37 -3.17 7.05
CA VAL A 56 6.04 -3.41 6.44
C VAL A 56 5.09 -2.24 6.71
N PHE A 57 5.04 -1.75 7.96
CA PHE A 57 4.20 -0.60 8.31
C PHE A 57 4.57 0.66 7.52
N ALA A 58 5.84 1.06 7.56
CA ALA A 58 6.32 2.23 6.82
C ALA A 58 6.19 2.02 5.30
N GLY A 59 6.50 0.82 4.83
CA GLY A 59 6.44 0.43 3.44
C GLY A 59 5.03 0.49 2.85
N GLY A 60 4.00 0.12 3.63
CA GLY A 60 2.60 0.24 3.26
C GLY A 60 2.09 1.68 3.14
N LEU A 61 2.86 2.68 3.61
CA LEU A 61 2.57 4.10 3.37
C LEU A 61 3.15 4.60 2.03
N ILE A 62 4.18 3.92 1.53
CA ILE A 62 4.95 4.35 0.34
C ILE A 62 4.48 3.60 -0.90
N HIS A 63 4.17 2.30 -0.76
CA HIS A 63 3.79 1.44 -1.86
C HIS A 63 2.34 1.01 -1.78
N ALA A 64 1.77 0.70 -2.94
CA ALA A 64 0.40 0.23 -3.06
C ALA A 64 0.35 -1.03 -3.95
N GLY A 65 -0.46 -2.00 -3.52
CA GLY A 65 -0.92 -3.08 -4.38
C GLY A 65 -2.20 -2.71 -5.12
N LEU A 66 -2.72 -3.65 -5.92
CA LEU A 66 -4.01 -3.47 -6.60
C LEU A 66 -5.16 -3.30 -5.61
N TYR A 67 -5.09 -4.06 -4.51
CA TYR A 67 -6.04 -4.05 -3.41
C TYR A 67 -5.32 -3.90 -2.07
N ARG A 68 -6.09 -3.61 -1.02
CA ARG A 68 -5.69 -3.71 0.39
C ARG A 68 -6.80 -4.37 1.19
N SER A 69 -6.48 -4.98 2.32
CA SER A 69 -7.50 -5.44 3.26
C SER A 69 -7.99 -4.28 4.14
N ASP A 70 -9.30 -4.16 4.33
CA ASP A 70 -9.84 -3.24 5.34
C ASP A 70 -9.87 -3.85 6.75
N ALA A 71 -10.46 -3.13 7.71
CA ALA A 71 -10.57 -3.56 9.10
C ALA A 71 -11.40 -4.86 9.28
N SER A 72 -12.23 -5.21 8.29
CA SER A 72 -12.99 -6.47 8.25
C SER A 72 -12.27 -7.57 7.47
N LEU A 73 -11.03 -7.32 7.02
CA LEU A 73 -10.24 -8.18 6.13
C LEU A 73 -10.86 -8.37 4.74
N ALA A 74 -11.78 -7.49 4.34
CA ALA A 74 -12.34 -7.51 3.00
C ALA A 74 -11.40 -6.79 2.01
N PRO A 75 -11.28 -7.29 0.76
CA PRO A 75 -10.44 -6.66 -0.26
C PRO A 75 -11.06 -5.35 -0.73
N GLN A 76 -10.28 -4.26 -0.65
CA GLN A 76 -10.65 -2.93 -1.06
C GLN A 76 -9.77 -2.45 -2.23
N PRO A 77 -10.35 -1.94 -3.33
CA PRO A 77 -9.58 -1.45 -4.47
C PRO A 77 -8.70 -0.24 -4.12
N VAL A 78 -7.42 -0.29 -4.46
CA VAL A 78 -6.46 0.82 -4.28
C VAL A 78 -6.01 1.34 -5.64
N LEU A 79 -5.15 0.61 -6.34
CA LEU A 79 -4.78 0.92 -7.73
C LEU A 79 -5.85 0.42 -8.70
N ALA A 80 -6.62 -0.59 -8.30
CA ALA A 80 -7.80 -1.01 -9.04
C ALA A 80 -8.95 0.02 -8.96
N SER A 81 -9.76 0.11 -10.01
CA SER A 81 -10.92 1.01 -10.07
C SER A 81 -12.18 0.44 -9.44
N SER A 82 -12.26 -0.89 -9.29
CA SER A 82 -13.44 -1.61 -8.81
C SER A 82 -13.02 -2.94 -8.17
N ALA A 83 -14.00 -3.70 -7.66
CA ALA A 83 -13.78 -5.09 -7.27
C ALA A 83 -13.32 -5.93 -8.48
N ALA A 84 -12.55 -6.98 -8.22
CA ALA A 84 -12.05 -7.89 -9.25
C ALA A 84 -13.19 -8.81 -9.71
N GLU A 85 -13.24 -9.09 -11.00
CA GLU A 85 -14.17 -10.06 -11.56
C GLU A 85 -13.50 -11.44 -11.52
N SER A 86 -14.05 -12.37 -10.74
CA SER A 86 -13.58 -13.75 -10.70
C SER A 86 -14.41 -14.65 -11.61
N SER A 87 -13.75 -15.58 -12.28
CA SER A 87 -14.38 -16.60 -13.12
C SER A 87 -13.68 -17.95 -12.92
N ASN A 88 -14.21 -19.01 -13.56
CA ASN A 88 -13.67 -20.37 -13.45
C ASN A 88 -13.52 -20.84 -11.99
N GLY A 89 -14.53 -20.56 -11.17
CA GLY A 89 -14.52 -20.93 -9.74
C GLY A 89 -13.52 -20.15 -8.89
N GLY A 90 -12.93 -19.06 -9.39
CA GLY A 90 -11.87 -18.30 -8.70
C GLY A 90 -10.46 -18.64 -9.16
N GLN A 91 -10.32 -19.31 -10.31
CA GLN A 91 -9.03 -19.55 -10.95
C GLN A 91 -8.60 -18.38 -11.85
N THR A 92 -9.54 -17.60 -12.39
CA THR A 92 -9.23 -16.43 -13.22
C THR A 92 -9.75 -15.17 -12.54
N TRP A 93 -8.93 -14.12 -12.51
CA TRP A 93 -9.25 -12.84 -11.89
C TRP A 93 -8.92 -11.69 -12.82
N LYS A 94 -9.93 -10.91 -13.21
CA LYS A 94 -9.76 -9.71 -14.03
C LYS A 94 -9.82 -8.46 -13.16
N VAL A 95 -8.86 -7.56 -13.36
CA VAL A 95 -8.73 -6.32 -12.61
C VAL A 95 -8.64 -5.13 -13.57
N GLN A 96 -9.49 -4.13 -13.32
CA GLN A 96 -9.42 -2.84 -14.00
C GLN A 96 -8.59 -1.86 -13.17
N LEU A 97 -7.58 -1.24 -13.79
CA LEU A 97 -6.75 -0.21 -13.18
C LEU A 97 -7.44 1.16 -13.23
N ARG A 98 -7.18 1.99 -12.22
CA ARG A 98 -7.53 3.42 -12.28
C ARG A 98 -6.74 4.12 -13.38
N ARG A 99 -7.32 5.20 -13.91
CA ARG A 99 -6.67 6.04 -14.92
C ARG A 99 -5.79 7.11 -14.25
N GLY A 100 -4.73 7.51 -14.92
CA GLY A 100 -3.84 8.57 -14.47
C GLY A 100 -3.02 8.21 -13.22
N LEU A 101 -2.76 6.91 -13.01
CA LEU A 101 -1.88 6.47 -11.94
C LEU A 101 -0.44 6.86 -12.26
N THR A 102 0.27 7.36 -11.26
CA THR A 102 1.67 7.77 -11.37
C THR A 102 2.49 7.25 -10.20
N PHE A 103 3.75 6.93 -10.44
CA PHE A 103 4.74 6.72 -9.40
C PHE A 103 5.20 8.05 -8.80
N HIS A 104 5.95 7.98 -7.70
CA HIS A 104 6.47 9.16 -6.99
C HIS A 104 7.46 10.00 -7.81
N ASP A 105 8.05 9.44 -8.86
CA ASP A 105 8.92 10.16 -9.81
C ASP A 105 8.15 10.85 -10.96
N GLY A 106 6.81 10.72 -10.97
CA GLY A 106 5.92 11.27 -12.00
C GLY A 106 5.74 10.39 -13.24
N SER A 107 6.44 9.25 -13.34
CA SER A 107 6.19 8.29 -14.42
C SER A 107 4.81 7.64 -14.28
N ALA A 108 4.19 7.27 -15.40
CA ALA A 108 2.88 6.62 -15.39
C ALA A 108 3.00 5.17 -14.88
N LEU A 109 2.04 4.75 -14.06
CA LEU A 109 1.87 3.35 -13.67
C LEU A 109 0.90 2.67 -14.64
N THR A 110 1.35 1.59 -15.27
CA THR A 110 0.65 0.91 -16.36
C THR A 110 0.43 -0.57 -16.06
N ALA A 111 -0.33 -1.26 -16.92
CA ALA A 111 -0.49 -2.71 -16.85
C ALA A 111 0.87 -3.45 -16.97
N ASP A 112 1.84 -2.89 -17.69
CA ASP A 112 3.17 -3.48 -17.85
C ASP A 112 3.96 -3.51 -16.53
N ASP A 113 3.77 -2.53 -15.66
CA ASP A 113 4.40 -2.51 -14.33
C ASP A 113 3.81 -3.59 -13.43
N VAL A 114 2.50 -3.85 -13.55
CA VAL A 114 1.82 -4.94 -12.85
C VAL A 114 2.38 -6.28 -13.33
N ILE A 115 2.36 -6.53 -14.64
CA ILE A 115 2.89 -7.77 -15.23
C ILE A 115 4.34 -7.97 -14.80
N PHE A 116 5.18 -6.94 -14.96
CA PHE A 116 6.58 -6.98 -14.55
C PHE A 116 6.76 -7.36 -13.08
N THR A 117 5.97 -6.78 -12.18
CA THR A 117 6.04 -7.05 -10.74
C THR A 117 5.78 -8.52 -10.43
N TYR A 118 4.72 -9.09 -11.00
CA TYR A 118 4.34 -10.48 -10.75
C TYR A 118 5.27 -11.48 -11.43
N GLU A 119 5.76 -11.18 -12.64
CA GLU A 119 6.80 -11.99 -13.30
C GLU A 119 8.12 -11.97 -12.52
N LEU A 120 8.52 -10.81 -11.99
CA LEU A 120 9.68 -10.70 -11.11
C LEU A 120 9.48 -11.52 -9.83
N ALA A 121 8.29 -11.46 -9.23
CA ALA A 121 7.94 -12.22 -8.03
C ALA A 121 7.92 -13.74 -8.26
N LYS A 122 7.52 -14.18 -9.47
CA LYS A 122 7.55 -15.59 -9.90
C LYS A 122 8.96 -16.08 -10.22
N SER A 123 9.90 -15.18 -10.51
CA SER A 123 11.26 -15.53 -10.92
C SER A 123 12.13 -16.07 -9.75
N ASN A 124 13.14 -16.87 -10.10
CA ASN A 124 14.17 -17.34 -9.13
C ASN A 124 15.06 -16.22 -8.57
N ARG A 125 14.88 -14.98 -9.03
CA ARG A 125 15.61 -13.79 -8.57
C ARG A 125 14.67 -12.78 -7.93
N CYS A 126 13.50 -13.23 -7.47
CA CYS A 126 12.55 -12.40 -6.74
C CYS A 126 13.27 -11.67 -5.58
N PRO A 127 13.29 -10.33 -5.58
CA PRO A 127 13.95 -9.56 -4.54
C PRO A 127 13.02 -9.27 -3.35
N LEU A 128 11.78 -9.76 -3.36
CA LEU A 128 10.78 -9.50 -2.33
C LEU A 128 10.92 -10.47 -1.14
N LEU A 129 10.10 -10.29 -0.10
CA LEU A 129 9.95 -11.27 0.97
C LEU A 129 9.75 -12.68 0.41
N ALA A 130 10.44 -13.66 0.99
CA ALA A 130 10.33 -15.06 0.59
C ALA A 130 8.87 -15.54 0.53
N GLU A 131 8.04 -15.15 1.51
CA GLU A 131 6.62 -15.49 1.53
C GLU A 131 5.84 -14.95 0.33
N ILE A 132 6.17 -13.74 -0.14
CA ILE A 132 5.55 -13.14 -1.33
C ILE A 132 5.99 -13.91 -2.59
N CYS A 133 7.28 -14.17 -2.72
CA CYS A 133 7.83 -14.92 -3.85
C CYS A 133 7.23 -16.32 -3.93
N ASP A 134 7.17 -17.04 -2.79
CA ASP A 134 6.60 -18.39 -2.72
C ASP A 134 5.10 -18.40 -2.97
N LEU A 135 4.36 -17.40 -2.47
CA LEU A 135 2.93 -17.25 -2.76
C LEU A 135 2.69 -17.13 -4.27
N VAL A 136 3.43 -16.25 -4.95
CA VAL A 136 3.26 -16.03 -6.39
C VAL A 136 3.69 -17.26 -7.17
N ARG A 137 4.87 -17.81 -6.89
CA ARG A 137 5.39 -19.00 -7.59
C ARG A 137 4.48 -20.23 -7.44
N THR A 138 3.84 -20.38 -6.29
CA THR A 138 2.95 -21.52 -6.01
C THR A 138 1.59 -21.36 -6.68
N ASN A 139 1.03 -20.15 -6.69
CA ASN A 139 -0.38 -19.96 -7.05
C ASN A 139 -0.61 -19.31 -8.41
N LEU A 140 0.33 -18.51 -8.93
CA LEU A 140 0.17 -17.78 -10.18
C LEU A 140 0.68 -18.63 -11.36
N ASP A 141 -0.21 -18.91 -12.30
CA ASP A 141 0.16 -19.47 -13.59
C ASP A 141 0.60 -18.36 -14.57
N SER A 142 -0.24 -17.37 -14.82
CA SER A 142 0.10 -16.27 -15.73
C SER A 142 -0.57 -14.95 -15.34
N VAL A 143 0.06 -13.86 -15.77
CA VAL A 143 -0.47 -12.51 -15.68
C VAL A 143 -0.32 -11.83 -17.04
N GLU A 144 -1.40 -11.25 -17.54
CA GLU A 144 -1.42 -10.67 -18.88
C GLU A 144 -2.28 -9.39 -18.93
N SER A 145 -1.96 -8.53 -19.88
CA SER A 145 -2.78 -7.36 -20.19
C SER A 145 -3.90 -7.79 -21.12
N THR A 146 -5.15 -7.56 -20.72
CA THR A 146 -6.34 -7.84 -21.55
C THR A 146 -7.03 -6.57 -22.05
N GLY A 147 -6.33 -5.43 -21.94
CA GLY A 147 -6.78 -4.12 -22.39
C GLY A 147 -5.89 -3.02 -21.80
N GLU A 148 -6.03 -1.79 -22.29
CA GLU A 148 -5.15 -0.66 -21.93
C GLU A 148 -4.97 -0.46 -20.40
N PHE A 149 -6.04 -0.69 -19.64
CA PHE A 149 -6.04 -0.60 -18.17
C PHE A 149 -6.60 -1.88 -17.53
N SER A 150 -6.38 -3.04 -18.16
CA SER A 150 -6.94 -4.31 -17.70
C SER A 150 -5.84 -5.36 -17.56
N VAL A 151 -5.82 -6.01 -16.40
CA VAL A 151 -4.89 -7.12 -16.11
C VAL A 151 -5.71 -8.35 -15.73
N THR A 152 -5.35 -9.49 -16.30
CA THR A 152 -5.94 -10.79 -15.95
C THR A 152 -4.88 -11.67 -15.31
N PHE A 153 -5.23 -12.24 -14.16
CA PHE A 153 -4.44 -13.26 -13.46
C PHE A 153 -5.10 -14.62 -13.68
N ASN A 154 -4.30 -15.60 -14.09
CA ASN A 154 -4.69 -17.00 -14.12
C ASN A 154 -3.91 -17.75 -13.04
N LEU A 155 -4.62 -18.44 -12.17
CA LEU A 155 -4.05 -19.22 -11.08
C LEU A 155 -3.86 -20.68 -11.50
N GLN A 156 -2.88 -21.34 -10.90
CA GLN A 156 -2.63 -22.76 -11.10
C GLN A 156 -3.86 -23.59 -10.73
N GLU A 157 -4.48 -23.25 -9.61
CA GLU A 157 -5.70 -23.88 -9.09
C GLU A 157 -6.62 -22.81 -8.49
N THR A 158 -7.88 -23.16 -8.22
CA THR A 158 -8.79 -22.28 -7.50
C THR A 158 -8.25 -21.93 -6.13
N TRP A 159 -7.99 -20.65 -5.89
CA TRP A 159 -7.44 -20.19 -4.61
C TRP A 159 -8.10 -18.88 -4.14
N SER A 160 -9.11 -19.01 -3.28
CA SER A 160 -9.92 -17.90 -2.77
C SER A 160 -9.14 -16.73 -2.14
N PRO A 161 -8.00 -16.93 -1.44
CA PRO A 161 -7.24 -15.82 -0.86
C PRO A 161 -6.54 -14.89 -1.86
N TRP A 162 -6.64 -15.13 -3.19
CA TRP A 162 -5.93 -14.32 -4.17
C TRP A 162 -6.24 -12.82 -4.07
N ALA A 163 -7.49 -12.43 -3.83
CA ALA A 163 -7.90 -11.03 -3.70
C ALA A 163 -7.32 -10.31 -2.47
N THR A 164 -7.03 -11.04 -1.38
CA THR A 164 -6.54 -10.46 -0.11
C THR A 164 -5.06 -10.73 0.14
N ARG A 165 -4.42 -11.63 -0.62
CA ARG A 165 -2.99 -11.93 -0.51
C ARG A 165 -2.20 -11.70 -1.79
N GLY A 166 -2.66 -12.23 -2.92
CA GLY A 166 -1.96 -12.07 -4.20
C GLY A 166 -2.03 -10.64 -4.73
N MET A 167 -3.22 -10.03 -4.68
CA MET A 167 -3.46 -8.70 -5.25
C MET A 167 -3.06 -7.53 -4.32
N THR A 168 -2.51 -7.81 -3.14
CA THR A 168 -2.01 -6.80 -2.19
C THR A 168 -0.51 -6.54 -2.33
N ILE A 169 0.17 -7.30 -3.20
CA ILE A 169 1.60 -7.15 -3.50
C ILE A 169 1.86 -5.74 -4.08
N PRO A 170 2.86 -5.01 -3.55
CA PRO A 170 3.25 -3.70 -4.07
C PRO A 170 3.62 -3.72 -5.55
N ILE A 171 3.05 -2.80 -6.34
CA ILE A 171 3.42 -2.64 -7.75
C ILE A 171 4.72 -1.83 -7.86
N LEU A 172 5.68 -2.37 -8.61
CA LEU A 172 7.02 -1.81 -8.75
C LEU A 172 7.18 -1.08 -10.08
N PRO A 173 7.92 0.05 -10.12
CA PRO A 173 8.19 0.77 -11.36
C PRO A 173 9.20 0.00 -12.23
N LYS A 174 8.72 -0.59 -13.33
CA LYS A 174 9.54 -1.42 -14.24
C LYS A 174 10.76 -0.65 -14.75
N ALA A 175 10.52 0.53 -15.32
CA ALA A 175 11.56 1.33 -15.96
C ALA A 175 12.66 1.77 -14.97
N ALA A 176 12.26 2.16 -13.75
CA ALA A 176 13.22 2.59 -12.73
C ALA A 176 14.10 1.42 -12.24
N LEU A 177 13.51 0.23 -12.07
CA LEU A 177 14.24 -0.98 -11.68
C LEU A 177 15.19 -1.46 -12.78
N GLU A 178 14.74 -1.50 -14.03
CA GLU A 178 15.58 -1.84 -15.19
C GLU A 178 16.75 -0.85 -15.34
N ALA A 179 16.48 0.46 -15.20
CA ALA A 179 17.53 1.48 -15.22
C ALA A 179 18.53 1.31 -14.07
N SER A 180 18.07 0.93 -12.88
CA SER A 180 18.93 0.63 -11.73
C SER A 180 19.82 -0.58 -11.99
N LEU A 181 19.26 -1.67 -12.51
CA LEU A 181 20.00 -2.87 -12.89
C LEU A 181 21.05 -2.54 -13.96
N ALA A 182 20.70 -1.77 -14.99
CA ALA A 182 21.63 -1.37 -16.03
C ALA A 182 22.78 -0.48 -15.50
N ARG A 183 22.53 0.35 -14.48
CA ARG A 183 23.61 1.10 -13.79
C ARG A 183 24.52 0.16 -13.04
N LEU A 184 23.97 -0.77 -12.26
CA LEU A 184 24.74 -1.76 -11.51
C LEU A 184 25.62 -2.62 -12.43
N GLN A 185 25.05 -3.14 -13.52
CA GLN A 185 25.79 -3.96 -14.48
C GLN A 185 26.96 -3.21 -15.11
N ARG A 186 26.80 -1.92 -15.44
CA ARG A 186 27.89 -1.08 -15.94
C ARG A 186 29.00 -0.87 -14.90
N GLN A 187 28.62 -0.66 -13.64
CA GLN A 187 29.61 -0.53 -12.56
C GLN A 187 30.38 -1.83 -12.34
N LEU A 188 29.69 -2.98 -12.35
CA LEU A 188 30.32 -4.30 -12.21
C LEU A 188 31.22 -4.67 -13.39
N ALA A 189 30.91 -4.20 -14.59
CA ALA A 189 31.77 -4.42 -15.76
C ALA A 189 33.13 -3.70 -15.64
N ASN A 190 33.15 -2.56 -14.96
CA ASN A 190 34.35 -1.74 -14.75
C ASN A 190 35.02 -1.98 -13.38
N ALA A 191 34.44 -2.84 -12.53
CA ALA A 191 34.96 -3.10 -11.20
C ALA A 191 36.19 -4.01 -11.27
N ASP A 192 37.26 -3.61 -10.58
CA ASP A 192 38.42 -4.47 -10.40
C ASP A 192 38.06 -5.64 -9.48
N ARG A 193 37.97 -6.83 -10.07
CA ARG A 193 37.61 -8.06 -9.35
C ARG A 193 38.73 -8.54 -8.42
N SER A 194 39.94 -8.01 -8.53
CA SER A 194 41.05 -8.33 -7.63
C SER A 194 40.90 -7.67 -6.25
N GLU A 195 40.09 -6.62 -6.13
CA GLU A 195 39.78 -5.98 -4.84
C GLU A 195 38.71 -6.71 -4.03
N VAL A 196 37.97 -7.64 -4.63
CA VAL A 196 36.94 -8.44 -3.94
C VAL A 196 37.60 -9.64 -3.26
N SER A 197 38.19 -9.40 -2.09
CA SER A 197 38.68 -10.46 -1.20
C SER A 197 37.52 -11.03 -0.37
N LEU A 198 37.20 -12.31 -0.56
CA LEU A 198 36.32 -13.08 0.32
C LEU A 198 37.05 -13.66 1.54
N ALA A 199 38.33 -13.30 1.75
CA ALA A 199 39.06 -13.72 2.94
C ALA A 199 38.61 -12.88 4.14
N ARG A 200 37.71 -13.45 4.94
CA ARG A 200 37.56 -13.13 6.36
C ARG A 200 38.26 -14.20 7.19
#